data_AF-C6AEQ4-F1
#
_entry.id   AF-C6AEQ4-F1
#
_cell.length_a   1.000
_cell.length_b   1.000
_cell.length_c   1.000
_cell.angle_alpha   90.00
_cell.angle_beta   90.00
_cell.angle_gamma   90.00
#
_symmetry.space_group_name_H-M   'P 1'
#
loop_
_entity.id
_entity.type
_entity.pdbx_description
1 polymer ?
#
loop_
_entity_poly.entity_id
_entity_poly.type
_entity_poly.pdbx_seq_one_letter_code
_entity_poly.pdbx_strand_id
1 'polypeptide(L)' 'MNKIIITALLVCTGLVLAACEKNHSVAEFKKDKTLLEEWVKKCEKMDPSSIKKSKNCQHARQAYMELMFGIN' A
#
# COMPACT_ATOMS: atom_id res chain seq x y z
N MET A 1 -19.76 -14.00 -31.02
CA MET A 1 -19.96 -14.39 -29.61
C MET A 1 -18.65 -14.61 -28.81
N ASN A 2 -17.47 -14.81 -29.44
CA ASN A 2 -16.20 -14.92 -28.69
C ASN A 2 -15.52 -13.60 -28.31
N LYS A 3 -15.84 -12.49 -29.00
CA LYS A 3 -15.14 -11.21 -28.80
C LYS A 3 -15.41 -10.58 -27.42
N ILE A 4 -16.61 -10.77 -26.86
CA ILE A 4 -17.01 -10.23 -25.55
C ILE A 4 -16.32 -10.95 -24.40
N ILE A 5 -16.08 -12.26 -24.56
CA ILE A 5 -15.42 -13.08 -23.53
C ILE A 5 -13.94 -12.67 -23.37
N ILE A 6 -13.26 -12.38 -24.48
CA ILE A 6 -11.84 -11.97 -24.48
C ILE A 6 -11.67 -10.60 -23.82
N THR A 7 -12.55 -9.64 -24.09
CA THR A 7 -12.51 -8.33 -23.42
C THR A 7 -12.84 -8.41 -21.94
N ALA A 8 -13.78 -9.27 -21.54
CA ALA A 8 -14.08 -9.48 -20.11
C ALA A 8 -12.89 -10.09 -19.35
N LEU A 9 -12.19 -11.06 -19.94
CA LEU A 9 -11.00 -11.68 -19.34
C LEU A 9 -9.86 -10.68 -19.14
N LEU A 10 -9.58 -9.81 -20.13
CA LEU A 10 -8.54 -8.78 -20.04
C LEU A 10 -8.81 -7.75 -18.93
N VAL A 11 -10.08 -7.39 -18.72
CA VAL A 11 -10.48 -6.45 -17.67
C VAL A 11 -10.35 -7.07 -16.28
N CYS A 12 -10.63 -8.37 -16.12
CA CYS A 12 -10.45 -9.07 -14.85
C CYS A 12 -8.97 -9.18 -14.43
N THR A 13 -8.05 -9.47 -15.35
CA THR A 13 -6.61 -9.53 -15.01
C THR A 13 -6.04 -8.15 -14.66
N GLY A 14 -6.55 -7.08 -15.28
CA GLY A 14 -6.15 -5.70 -14.99
C GLY A 14 -6.65 -5.18 -13.63
N LEU A 15 -7.85 -5.58 -13.20
CA LEU A 15 -8.44 -5.16 -11.91
C LEU A 15 -7.80 -5.86 -10.70
N VAL A 16 -7.28 -7.08 -10.86
CA VAL A 16 -6.59 -7.80 -9.77
C VAL A 16 -5.29 -7.11 -9.37
N LEU A 17 -4.61 -6.43 -10.31
CA LEU A 17 -3.35 -5.73 -10.02
C LEU A 17 -3.55 -4.45 -9.19
N ALA A 18 -4.71 -3.80 -9.30
CA ALA A 18 -5.05 -2.63 -8.48
C ALA A 18 -5.43 -3.01 -7.03
N ALA A 19 -5.71 -4.29 -6.75
CA ALA A 19 -6.18 -4.78 -5.46
C ALA A 19 -5.13 -5.58 -4.67
N CYS A 20 -3.95 -5.83 -5.24
CA CYS A 20 -2.91 -6.65 -4.63
C CYS A 20 -1.66 -5.82 -4.32
N GLU A 21 -1.81 -4.67 -3.67
CA GLU A 21 -0.64 -3.99 -3.10
C GLU A 21 -0.04 -4.88 -2.02
N LYS A 22 1.25 -5.24 -2.19
CA LYS A 22 2.00 -6.03 -1.21
C LYS A 22 1.89 -5.36 0.16
N ASN A 23 1.48 -6.11 1.18
CA ASN A 23 1.54 -5.64 2.55
C ASN A 23 3.00 -5.71 3.04
N HIS A 24 3.59 -4.55 3.29
CA HIS A 24 4.90 -4.40 3.91
C HIS A 24 4.77 -4.40 5.42
N SER A 25 5.67 -5.10 6.10
CA SER A 25 5.76 -5.11 7.55
C SER A 25 6.45 -3.85 8.11
N VAL A 26 6.24 -3.57 9.39
CA VAL A 26 6.95 -2.49 10.11
C VAL A 26 8.48 -2.68 10.03
N ALA A 27 8.95 -3.92 10.14
CA ALA A 27 10.38 -4.24 10.05
C ALA A 27 10.97 -3.96 8.66
N GLU A 28 10.22 -4.20 7.58
CA GLU A 28 10.64 -3.82 6.23
C GLU A 28 10.76 -2.30 6.11
N PHE A 29 9.79 -1.54 6.60
CA PHE A 29 9.83 -0.08 6.61
C PHE A 29 10.99 0.51 7.44
N LYS A 30 11.34 -0.12 8.57
CA LYS A 30 12.51 0.33 9.36
C LYS A 30 13.85 0.10 8.65
N LYS A 31 13.94 -0.95 7.83
CA LYS A 31 15.16 -1.31 7.10
C LYS A 31 15.33 -0.50 5.82
N ASP A 32 14.23 -0.15 5.17
CA ASP A 32 14.21 0.58 3.90
C ASP A 32 13.59 1.96 4.07
N LYS A 33 14.46 2.98 4.22
CA LYS A 33 14.04 4.37 4.40
C LYS A 33 13.31 4.92 3.18
N THR A 34 13.73 4.53 1.98
CA THR A 34 13.11 5.01 0.73
C THR A 34 11.69 4.48 0.63
N LEU A 35 11.49 3.18 0.91
CA LEU A 35 10.17 2.58 0.96
C LEU A 35 9.26 3.27 2.00
N LEU A 36 9.79 3.58 3.18
CA LEU A 36 9.05 4.30 4.21
C LEU A 36 8.64 5.70 3.74
N GLU A 37 9.55 6.47 3.17
CA GLU A 37 9.26 7.83 2.67
C GLU A 37 8.22 7.83 1.55
N GLU A 38 8.32 6.89 0.61
CA GLU A 38 7.35 6.74 -0.47
C GLU A 38 5.95 6.45 0.08
N TRP A 39 5.86 5.53 1.04
CA TRP A 39 4.58 5.19 1.66
C TRP A 39 4.02 6.31 2.51
N VAL A 40 4.84 7.05 3.28
CA VAL A 40 4.38 8.24 4.01
C VAL A 40 3.78 9.26 3.04
N LYS A 41 4.49 9.62 1.97
CA LYS A 41 4.01 10.56 0.94
C LYS A 41 2.75 10.04 0.24
N LYS A 42 2.65 8.73 0.01
CA LYS A 42 1.47 8.11 -0.59
C LYS A 42 0.27 8.22 0.34
N CYS A 43 0.45 7.91 1.62
CA CYS A 43 -0.61 7.97 2.63
C CYS A 43 -1.10 9.40 2.87
N GLU A 44 -0.23 10.41 2.84
CA GLU A 44 -0.63 11.83 2.94
C GLU A 44 -1.58 12.29 1.81
N LYS A 45 -1.46 11.68 0.63
CA LYS A 45 -2.30 11.98 -0.54
C LYS A 45 -3.62 11.19 -0.58
N MET A 46 -3.77 10.18 0.29
CA MET A 46 -4.99 9.37 0.36
C MET A 46 -6.07 10.10 1.15
N ASP A 47 -7.34 9.83 0.83
CA ASP A 47 -8.43 10.29 1.67
C ASP A 47 -8.34 9.64 3.08
N PRO A 48 -8.80 10.31 4.14
CA PRO A 48 -8.68 9.81 5.51
C PRO A 48 -9.33 8.43 5.76
N SER A 49 -10.33 8.06 4.96
CA SER A 49 -10.99 6.76 5.10
C SER A 49 -10.15 5.62 4.51
N SER A 50 -9.42 5.89 3.42
CA SER A 50 -8.49 4.95 2.79
C SER A 50 -7.22 4.73 3.60
N ILE A 51 -6.68 5.78 4.25
CA ILE A 51 -5.52 5.65 5.15
C ILE A 51 -5.79 4.63 6.25
N LYS A 52 -6.98 4.69 6.87
CA LYS A 52 -7.37 3.77 7.96
C LYS A 52 -7.54 2.33 7.48
N LYS A 53 -7.91 2.11 6.22
CA LYS A 53 -8.08 0.76 5.64
C LYS A 53 -6.76 0.16 5.13
N SER A 54 -5.78 0.99 4.80
CA SER A 54 -4.47 0.54 4.29
C SER A 54 -3.57 0.03 5.42
N LYS A 55 -3.28 -1.27 5.43
CA LYS A 55 -2.30 -1.86 6.35
C LYS A 55 -0.91 -1.25 6.20
N ASN A 56 -0.52 -0.92 4.97
CA ASN A 56 0.77 -0.28 4.70
C ASN A 56 0.85 1.12 5.30
N CYS A 57 -0.23 1.92 5.27
CA CYS A 57 -0.23 3.21 5.95
C CYS A 57 -0.13 3.08 7.47
N GLN A 58 -0.78 2.06 8.05
CA GLN A 58 -0.67 1.78 9.48
C GLN A 58 0.76 1.38 9.85
N HIS A 59 1.36 0.44 9.12
CA HIS A 59 2.72 -0.03 9.37
C HIS A 59 3.78 1.04 9.09
N ALA A 60 3.65 1.83 8.03
CA ALA A 60 4.55 2.94 7.72
C ALA A 60 4.50 4.00 8.81
N ARG A 61 3.29 4.39 9.25
CA ARG A 61 3.12 5.34 10.36
C ARG A 61 3.75 4.82 11.64
N GLN A 62 3.53 3.53 11.96
CA GLN A 62 4.17 2.91 13.12
C GLN A 62 5.69 2.98 12.98
N ALA A 63 6.27 2.45 11.91
CA ALA A 63 7.73 2.47 11.69
C ALA A 63 8.31 3.89 11.82
N TYR A 64 7.64 4.90 11.24
CA TYR A 64 8.04 6.29 11.37
C TYR A 64 8.06 6.77 12.83
N MET A 65 7.00 6.49 13.60
CA MET A 65 6.93 6.87 15.01
C MET A 65 8.02 6.17 15.84
N GLU A 66 8.26 4.89 15.59
CA GLU A 66 9.27 4.11 16.31
C GLU A 66 10.70 4.60 15.98
N LEU A 67 10.97 5.01 14.74
CA LEU A 67 12.26 5.58 14.33
C LEU A 67 12.48 7.01 14.85
N MET A 68 11.45 7.85 14.85
CA MET A 68 11.55 9.26 15.22
C MET A 68 11.52 9.49 16.73
N PHE A 69 10.76 8.68 17.47
CA PHE A 69 10.50 8.87 18.89
C PHE A 69 10.99 7.71 19.77
N GLY A 70 11.53 6.64 19.18
CA GLY A 70 12.05 5.49 19.95
C GLY A 70 10.97 4.68 20.67
N ILE A 71 9.71 4.82 20.28
CA ILE A 71 8.58 4.05 20.81
C ILE A 71 8.74 2.62 20.26
N ASN A 72 8.71 1.57 21.09
CA ASN A 72 8.74 0.17 20.64
C ASN A 72 8.01 -0.72 21.65
#